data_AF-A0A3M7RRM4-F1
#
_entry.id   AF-A0A3M7RRM4-F1
#
_cell.length_a   1.000
_cell.length_b   1.000
_cell.length_c   1.000
_cell.angle_alpha   90.00
_cell.angle_beta   90.00
_cell.angle_gamma   90.00
#
_symmetry.space_group_name_H-M   'P 1'
#
loop_
_entity.id
_entity.type
_entity.pdbx_description
1 polymer ?
#
loop_
_entity_poly.entity_id
_entity_poly.type
_entity_poly.pdbx_seq_one_letter_code
_entity_poly.pdbx_strand_id
1 'polypeptide(L)'
;MAFKLPLSVPLRFLSIILHIVITSIILMYRQWNVKGCSFISNEEDLKLKDDQFIIALSFIIGFTSFEVISLIFGLSLYSNLQNFLSASFHFSGFVASLFLLFGRSCSDLIWIIFGVCCFVPLTTEIVTIFRICFDLKNTNNFEIKNFKINPTKNQFINLNINSLN
;
A
#
# COMPACT_ATOMS: atom_id res chain seq x y z
N MET A 1 28.65 6.36 -2.22
CA MET A 1 28.02 5.03 -2.17
C MET A 1 26.67 5.15 -2.85
N ALA A 2 26.51 4.66 -4.09
CA ALA A 2 25.24 4.76 -4.82
C ALA A 2 24.20 3.84 -4.16
N PHE A 3 23.11 4.42 -3.68
CA PHE A 3 22.02 3.70 -3.02
C PHE A 3 21.27 2.88 -4.08
N LYS A 4 21.64 1.61 -4.26
CA LYS A 4 21.02 0.74 -5.27
C LYS A 4 19.67 0.27 -4.75
N LEU A 5 18.60 0.98 -5.13
CA LEU A 5 17.23 0.58 -4.81
C LEU A 5 16.92 -0.78 -5.46
N PRO A 6 16.22 -1.69 -4.75
CA PRO A 6 15.78 -2.93 -5.35
C PRO A 6 14.72 -2.65 -6.42
N LEU A 7 14.79 -3.40 -7.53
CA LEU A 7 13.88 -3.26 -8.67
C LEU A 7 12.39 -3.42 -8.28
N SER A 8 12.11 -4.07 -7.15
CA SER A 8 10.76 -4.24 -6.60
C SER A 8 10.09 -2.92 -6.20
N VAL A 9 10.85 -1.86 -5.88
CA VAL A 9 10.30 -0.55 -5.50
C VAL A 9 9.59 0.15 -6.66
N PRO A 10 10.26 0.43 -7.81
CA PRO A 10 9.58 1.05 -8.95
C PRO A 10 8.47 0.16 -9.51
N LEU A 11 8.62 -1.17 -9.44
CA LEU A 11 7.59 -2.12 -9.85
C LEU A 11 6.33 -1.98 -8.98
N ARG A 12 6.48 -1.94 -7.66
CA ARG A 12 5.36 -1.74 -6.73
C ARG A 12 4.65 -0.42 -6.98
N PHE A 13 5.41 0.67 -7.10
CA PHE A 13 4.84 1.98 -7.39
C PHE A 13 3.97 1.94 -8.66
N LEU A 14 4.51 1.39 -9.75
CA LEU A 14 3.79 1.28 -11.01
C LEU A 14 2.52 0.42 -10.88
N SER A 15 2.59 -0.74 -10.22
CA SER A 15 1.44 -1.62 -9.99
C SER A 15 0.31 -0.92 -9.22
N ILE A 16 0.65 -0.17 -8.16
CA ILE A 16 -0.36 0.54 -7.35
C ILE A 16 -1.01 1.65 -8.19
N ILE A 17 -0.22 2.44 -8.92
CA ILE A 17 -0.76 3.51 -9.79
C ILE A 17 -1.67 2.92 -10.87
N LEU A 18 -1.27 1.82 -11.52
CA LEU A 18 -2.11 1.12 -12.50
C LEU A 18 -3.45 0.69 -11.88
N HIS A 19 -3.41 0.13 -10.66
CA HIS A 19 -4.62 -0.32 -9.98
C HIS A 19 -5.55 0.87 -9.59
N ILE A 20 -4.99 2.00 -9.16
CA ILE A 20 -5.76 3.22 -8.88
C ILE A 20 -6.40 3.78 -10.17
N VAL A 21 -5.64 3.85 -11.26
CA VAL A 21 -6.13 4.40 -12.52
C VAL A 21 -7.27 3.55 -13.08
N ILE A 22 -7.11 2.22 -13.13
CA ILE A 22 -8.16 1.35 -13.66
C ILE A 22 -9.43 1.38 -12.80
N THR A 23 -9.29 1.41 -11.47
CA THR A 23 -10.44 1.46 -10.55
C THR A 23 -11.15 2.81 -10.62
N SER A 24 -10.41 3.91 -10.84
CA SER A 24 -10.98 5.23 -11.11
C SER A 24 -11.78 5.25 -12.41
N ILE A 25 -11.25 4.67 -13.49
CA ILE A 25 -11.98 4.53 -14.75
C ILE A 25 -13.26 3.71 -14.54
N ILE A 26 -13.17 2.58 -13.84
CA ILE A 26 -14.35 1.75 -13.55
C ILE A 26 -15.41 2.53 -12.75
N LEU A 27 -15.00 3.38 -11.81
CA LEU A 27 -15.92 4.24 -11.05
C LEU A 27 -16.64 5.25 -11.96
N MET A 28 -15.95 5.83 -12.94
CA MET A 28 -16.53 6.74 -13.92
C MET A 28 -17.54 6.02 -14.84
N TYR A 29 -17.25 4.76 -15.20
CA TYR A 29 -18.11 3.95 -16.09
C TYR A 29 -19.06 2.99 -15.36
N ARG A 30 -19.22 3.13 -14.04
CA ARG A 30 -19.94 2.15 -13.18
C ARG A 30 -21.34 1.79 -13.68
N GLN A 31 -22.08 2.78 -14.20
CA GLN A 31 -23.46 2.58 -14.64
C GLN A 31 -23.57 1.58 -15.78
N TRP A 32 -22.56 1.51 -16.65
CA TRP A 32 -22.49 0.55 -17.74
C TRP A 32 -22.14 -0.85 -17.23
N ASN A 33 -21.27 -0.94 -16.22
CA ASN A 33 -20.90 -2.21 -15.59
C ASN A 33 -22.04 -2.83 -14.79
N VAL A 34 -22.81 -2.03 -14.05
CA VAL A 34 -23.98 -2.50 -13.29
C VAL A 34 -25.08 -2.97 -14.24
N LYS A 35 -25.36 -2.23 -15.33
CA LYS A 35 -26.35 -2.62 -16.34
C LYS A 35 -25.92 -3.83 -17.18
N GLY A 36 -24.62 -4.03 -17.36
CA GLY A 36 -24.06 -5.21 -18.04
C GLY A 36 -24.22 -6.52 -17.27
N CYS A 37 -24.60 -6.47 -15.99
CA CYS A 37 -24.94 -7.65 -15.21
C CYS A 37 -26.32 -8.18 -15.67
N SER A 38 -26.29 -9.11 -16.63
CA SER A 38 -27.42 -9.66 -17.41
C SER A 38 -28.63 -10.24 -16.63
N PHE A 39 -28.64 -10.23 -15.29
CA PHE A 39 -29.64 -10.90 -14.47
C PHE A 39 -30.52 -10.00 -13.60
N ILE A 40 -30.24 -8.70 -13.51
CA ILE A 40 -31.00 -7.79 -12.65
C ILE A 40 -32.06 -7.07 -13.49
N SER A 41 -33.32 -7.46 -13.32
CA SER A 41 -34.48 -6.86 -14.02
C SER A 41 -35.23 -5.81 -13.20
N ASN A 42 -35.04 -5.79 -11.88
CA ASN A 42 -35.71 -4.87 -10.97
C ASN A 42 -34.86 -3.61 -10.72
N GLU A 43 -35.49 -2.43 -10.74
CA GLU A 43 -34.81 -1.15 -10.53
C GLU A 43 -34.25 -0.99 -9.11
N GLU A 44 -34.90 -1.57 -8.10
CA GLU A 44 -34.45 -1.51 -6.72
C GLU A 44 -33.14 -2.29 -6.53
N ASP A 45 -33.05 -3.49 -7.10
CA ASP A 45 -31.84 -4.32 -7.04
C ASP A 45 -30.68 -3.69 -7.80
N LEU A 46 -30.95 -2.97 -8.90
CA LEU A 46 -29.94 -2.21 -9.63
C LEU A 46 -29.33 -1.08 -8.78
N LYS A 47 -30.17 -0.35 -8.03
CA LYS A 47 -29.70 0.73 -7.14
C LYS A 47 -28.84 0.17 -6.01
N LEU A 48 -29.30 -0.90 -5.36
CA LEU A 48 -28.53 -1.58 -4.31
C LEU A 48 -27.16 -2.05 -4.83
N LYS A 49 -27.10 -2.54 -6.08
CA LYS A 49 -25.84 -2.99 -6.69
C LYS A 49 -24.93 -1.82 -7.05
N ASP A 50 -25.46 -0.70 -7.54
CA ASP A 50 -24.66 0.52 -7.79
C ASP A 50 -24.06 1.04 -6.47
N ASP A 51 -24.84 1.09 -5.40
CA ASP A 51 -24.37 1.51 -4.07
C ASP A 51 -23.24 0.62 -3.56
N GLN A 52 -23.40 -0.71 -3.65
CA GLN A 52 -22.33 -1.66 -3.31
C GLN A 52 -21.06 -1.42 -4.13
N PHE A 53 -21.21 -1.12 -5.42
CA PHE A 53 -20.09 -0.87 -6.32
C PHE A 53 -19.33 0.41 -5.94
N ILE A 54 -20.07 1.48 -5.63
CA ILE A 54 -19.50 2.76 -5.15
C ILE A 54 -18.75 2.55 -3.84
N ILE A 55 -19.36 1.83 -2.88
CA ILE A 55 -18.75 1.54 -1.58
C ILE A 55 -17.44 0.77 -1.76
N ALA A 56 -17.47 -0.32 -2.53
CA ALA A 56 -16.28 -1.15 -2.75
C ALA A 56 -15.16 -0.36 -3.46
N LEU A 57 -15.48 0.38 -4.52
CA LEU A 57 -14.51 1.21 -5.24
C LEU A 57 -13.91 2.32 -4.37
N SER A 58 -14.72 2.92 -3.49
CA SER A 58 -14.26 3.94 -2.55
C SER A 58 -13.21 3.37 -1.59
N PHE A 59 -13.44 2.17 -1.06
CA PHE A 59 -12.46 1.49 -0.22
C PHE A 59 -11.20 1.09 -0.99
N ILE A 60 -11.34 0.58 -2.21
CA ILE A 60 -10.19 0.23 -3.07
C ILE A 60 -9.30 1.46 -3.29
N ILE A 61 -9.87 2.57 -3.73
CA ILE A 61 -9.12 3.81 -3.98
C ILE A 61 -8.52 4.36 -2.68
N GLY A 62 -9.26 4.34 -1.58
CA GLY A 62 -8.77 4.81 -0.28
C GLY A 62 -7.56 3.99 0.22
N PHE A 63 -7.65 2.66 0.18
CA PHE A 63 -6.62 1.77 0.71
C PHE A 63 -5.36 1.77 -0.17
N THR A 64 -5.54 1.75 -1.49
CA THR A 64 -4.43 1.87 -2.44
C THR A 64 -3.73 3.24 -2.30
N SER A 65 -4.49 4.32 -2.09
CA SER A 65 -3.92 5.66 -1.86
C SER A 65 -3.10 5.73 -0.57
N PHE A 66 -3.58 5.12 0.53
CA PHE A 66 -2.82 5.01 1.77
C PHE A 66 -1.46 4.33 1.54
N GLU A 67 -1.45 3.29 0.72
CA GLU A 67 -0.23 2.57 0.39
C GLU A 67 0.73 3.38 -0.46
N VAL A 68 0.23 4.15 -1.44
CA VAL A 68 1.05 5.12 -2.20
C VAL A 68 1.68 6.14 -1.27
N ILE A 69 0.90 6.70 -0.35
CA ILE A 69 1.37 7.69 0.62
C ILE A 69 2.49 7.09 1.48
N SER A 70 2.27 5.89 2.02
CA SER A 70 3.27 5.19 2.86
C SER A 70 4.56 4.88 2.09
N LEU A 71 4.45 4.53 0.81
CA LEU A 71 5.58 4.29 -0.08
C LEU A 71 6.34 5.58 -0.40
N ILE A 72 5.66 6.70 -0.66
CA ILE A 72 6.26 8.02 -0.92
C ILE A 72 7.01 8.53 0.33
N PHE A 73 6.45 8.34 1.52
CA PHE A 73 7.12 8.66 2.78
C PHE A 73 8.26 7.70 3.14
N GLY A 74 8.47 6.65 2.34
CA GLY A 74 9.57 5.70 2.52
C GLY A 74 9.37 4.74 3.68
N LEU A 75 8.17 4.64 4.24
CA LEU A 75 7.90 3.85 5.46
C LEU A 75 8.11 2.35 5.23
N SER A 76 7.86 1.84 4.03
CA SER A 76 7.99 0.42 3.67
C SER A 76 9.00 0.15 2.55
N LEU A 77 9.73 1.18 2.11
CA LEU A 77 10.66 1.14 0.96
C LEU A 77 11.71 0.02 1.08
N TYR A 78 12.16 -0.24 2.32
CA TYR A 78 13.22 -1.20 2.63
C TYR A 78 12.73 -2.64 2.85
N SER A 79 11.41 -2.86 2.87
CA SER A 79 10.82 -4.19 3.07
C SER A 79 10.66 -4.91 1.72
N ASN A 80 11.62 -5.77 1.36
CA ASN A 80 11.59 -6.52 0.10
C ASN A 80 10.34 -7.40 -0.04
N LEU A 81 9.93 -8.06 1.05
CA LEU A 81 8.73 -8.92 1.04
C LEU A 81 7.46 -8.09 0.79
N GLN A 82 7.32 -6.96 1.47
CA GLN A 82 6.19 -6.06 1.28
C GLN A 82 6.17 -5.51 -0.15
N ASN A 83 7.34 -5.09 -0.66
CA ASN A 83 7.46 -4.58 -2.00
C ASN A 83 7.02 -5.61 -3.06
N PHE A 84 7.42 -6.86 -2.91
CA PHE A 84 7.06 -7.95 -3.83
C PHE A 84 5.57 -8.34 -3.74
N LEU A 85 5.06 -8.55 -2.52
CA LEU A 85 3.68 -8.97 -2.29
C LEU A 85 2.70 -7.90 -2.80
N SER A 86 2.89 -6.66 -2.39
CA SER A 86 2.08 -5.53 -2.86
C SER A 86 2.09 -5.42 -4.38
N ALA A 87 3.27 -5.43 -5.01
CA ALA A 87 3.37 -5.34 -6.46
C ALA A 87 2.57 -6.43 -7.18
N SER A 88 2.60 -7.65 -6.65
CA SER A 88 1.91 -8.81 -7.20
C SER A 88 0.39 -8.71 -7.04
N PHE A 89 -0.09 -8.35 -5.85
CA PHE A 89 -1.52 -8.19 -5.56
C PHE A 89 -2.15 -7.02 -6.33
N HIS A 90 -1.46 -5.87 -6.42
CA HIS A 90 -1.98 -4.75 -7.22
C HIS A 90 -1.95 -5.03 -8.71
N PHE A 91 -0.94 -5.75 -9.21
CA PHE A 91 -0.91 -6.18 -10.61
C PHE A 91 -2.03 -7.18 -10.92
N SER A 92 -2.28 -8.17 -10.05
CA SER A 92 -3.43 -9.07 -10.22
C SER A 92 -4.76 -8.32 -10.12
N GLY A 93 -4.86 -7.33 -9.23
CA GLY A 93 -6.04 -6.47 -9.10
C GLY A 93 -6.29 -5.64 -10.35
N PHE A 94 -5.23 -5.11 -10.98
CA PHE A 94 -5.30 -4.43 -12.27
C PHE A 94 -5.84 -5.36 -13.37
N VAL A 95 -5.26 -6.57 -13.49
CA VAL A 95 -5.71 -7.57 -14.48
C VAL A 95 -7.15 -8.00 -14.23
N ALA A 96 -7.54 -8.26 -12.98
CA ALA A 96 -8.91 -8.60 -12.61
C ALA A 96 -9.89 -7.47 -12.90
N SER A 97 -9.48 -6.22 -12.66
CA SER A 97 -10.28 -5.01 -12.94
C SER A 97 -10.55 -4.82 -14.44
N LEU A 98 -9.68 -5.31 -15.34
CA LEU A 98 -9.97 -5.29 -16.78
C LEU A 98 -11.20 -6.13 -17.13
N PHE A 99 -11.46 -7.25 -16.44
CA PHE A 99 -12.67 -8.04 -16.66
C PHE A 99 -13.93 -7.28 -16.26
N LEU A 100 -13.86 -6.45 -15.21
CA LEU A 100 -14.95 -5.52 -14.86
C LEU A 100 -15.12 -4.45 -15.94
N LEU A 101 -14.02 -3.85 -16.43
CA LEU A 101 -14.08 -2.81 -17.45
C LEU A 101 -14.71 -3.28 -18.76
N PHE A 102 -14.44 -4.52 -19.19
CA PHE A 102 -15.02 -5.09 -20.41
C PHE A 102 -16.41 -5.72 -20.21
N GLY A 103 -17.04 -5.51 -19.05
CA GLY A 103 -18.36 -6.06 -18.75
C GLY A 103 -18.40 -7.59 -18.76
N ARG A 104 -17.25 -8.25 -18.52
CA ARG A 104 -17.11 -9.72 -18.56
C ARG A 104 -17.38 -10.40 -17.22
N SER A 105 -17.55 -9.62 -16.14
CA SER A 105 -17.75 -10.19 -14.80
C SER A 105 -18.79 -9.41 -14.00
N CYS A 106 -19.50 -10.13 -13.12
CA CYS A 106 -20.53 -9.59 -12.25
C CYS A 106 -19.92 -8.76 -11.11
N SER A 107 -20.77 -7.99 -10.44
CA SER A 107 -20.32 -7.11 -9.36
C SER A 107 -19.63 -7.83 -8.19
N ASP A 108 -19.79 -9.15 -8.01
CA ASP A 108 -19.16 -9.84 -6.88
C ASP A 108 -17.63 -9.90 -7.01
N LEU A 109 -17.10 -9.78 -8.24
CA LEU A 109 -15.66 -9.71 -8.48
C LEU A 109 -15.04 -8.46 -7.84
N ILE A 110 -15.78 -7.35 -7.68
CA ILE A 110 -15.24 -6.13 -7.04
C ILE A 110 -14.88 -6.39 -5.57
N TRP A 111 -15.66 -7.22 -4.89
CA TRP A 111 -15.42 -7.57 -3.49
C TRP A 111 -14.21 -8.49 -3.34
N ILE A 112 -14.00 -9.39 -4.30
CA ILE A 112 -12.80 -10.23 -4.35
C ILE A 112 -11.56 -9.37 -4.61
N ILE A 113 -11.63 -8.43 -5.56
CA ILE A 113 -10.56 -7.47 -5.84
C ILE A 113 -10.25 -6.64 -4.59
N PHE A 114 -11.28 -6.10 -3.94
CA PHE A 114 -11.13 -5.36 -2.69
C PHE A 114 -10.42 -6.19 -1.60
N GLY A 115 -10.91 -7.40 -1.33
CA GLY A 115 -10.38 -8.24 -0.27
C GLY A 115 -8.94 -8.70 -0.53
N VAL A 116 -8.68 -9.27 -1.71
CA VAL A 116 -7.38 -9.90 -2.00
C VAL A 116 -6.36 -8.89 -2.49
N CYS A 117 -6.77 -7.95 -3.33
CA CYS A 117 -5.83 -7.06 -4.05
C CYS A 117 -5.67 -5.68 -3.39
N CYS A 118 -6.42 -5.38 -2.33
CA CYS A 118 -6.31 -4.09 -1.61
C CYS A 118 -6.24 -4.26 -0.09
N PHE A 119 -7.13 -5.04 0.51
CA PHE A 119 -7.13 -5.25 1.96
C PHE A 119 -5.90 -6.03 2.42
N VAL A 120 -5.52 -7.12 1.73
CA VAL A 120 -4.29 -7.87 2.07
C VAL A 120 -3.04 -6.97 1.97
N PRO A 121 -2.73 -6.29 0.85
CA PRO A 121 -1.59 -5.36 0.77
C PRO A 121 -1.58 -4.26 1.84
N LEU A 122 -2.74 -3.69 2.17
CA LEU A 122 -2.86 -2.70 3.24
C LEU A 122 -2.50 -3.31 4.60
N THR A 123 -3.02 -4.49 4.92
CA THR A 123 -2.70 -5.14 6.21
C THR A 123 -1.22 -5.45 6.33
N THR A 124 -0.56 -5.91 5.27
CA THR A 124 0.87 -6.18 5.27
C THR A 124 1.71 -4.89 5.33
N GLU A 125 1.21 -3.79 4.77
CA GLU A 125 1.80 -2.45 4.90
C GLU A 125 1.77 -1.98 6.35
N ILE A 126 0.59 -2.04 6.99
CA ILE A 126 0.41 -1.65 8.39
C ILE A 126 1.33 -2.47 9.30
N VAL A 127 1.40 -3.80 9.11
CA VAL A 127 2.31 -4.67 9.87
C VAL A 127 3.78 -4.29 9.67
N THR A 128 4.17 -3.93 8.44
CA THR A 128 5.54 -3.50 8.12
C THR A 128 5.87 -2.19 8.83
N ILE A 129 4.97 -1.21 8.80
CA ILE A 129 5.12 0.08 9.50
C ILE A 129 5.27 -0.16 11.00
N PHE A 130 4.40 -0.98 11.61
CA PHE A 130 4.48 -1.29 13.04
C PHE A 130 5.81 -1.93 13.44
N ARG A 131 6.33 -2.87 12.63
CA ARG A 131 7.63 -3.51 12.87
C ARG A 131 8.75 -2.46 12.87
N ILE A 132 8.76 -1.60 11.86
CA ILE A 132 9.78 -0.54 11.73
C ILE A 132 9.70 0.45 12.89
N CYS A 133 8.49 0.87 13.28
CA CYS A 133 8.32 1.75 14.44
C CYS A 133 8.80 1.11 15.74
N PHE A 134 8.57 -0.19 15.93
CA PHE A 134 9.07 -0.92 17.09
C PHE A 134 10.59 -1.02 17.10
N ASP A 135 11.19 -1.35 15.96
CA ASP A 135 12.65 -1.46 15.81
C ASP A 135 13.33 -0.12 16.07
N LEU A 136 12.82 0.98 15.50
CA LEU A 136 13.31 2.35 15.74
C LEU A 136 13.21 2.75 17.22
N LYS A 137 12.11 2.37 17.89
CA LYS A 137 11.96 2.63 19.33
C LYS A 137 12.99 1.84 20.14
N ASN A 138 13.28 0.60 19.77
CA ASN A 138 14.23 -0.24 20.47
C ASN A 138 15.68 0.23 20.27
N THR A 139 16.06 0.63 19.06
CA THR A 139 17.40 1.19 18.77
C THR A 139 17.64 2.48 19.53
N ASN A 140 16.67 3.41 19.54
CA ASN A 140 16.78 4.66 20.29
C ASN A 140 16.94 4.42 21.79
N ASN A 141 16.20 3.45 22.35
CA ASN A 141 16.34 3.08 23.76
C ASN A 141 17.72 2.48 24.08
N PHE A 142 18.31 1.72 23.15
CA PHE A 142 19.65 1.15 23.30
C PHE A 142 20.74 2.23 23.26
N GLU A 143 20.66 3.17 22.31
CA GLU A 143 21.59 4.30 22.22
C GLU A 143 21.55 5.18 23.47
N ILE A 144 20.35 5.51 23.96
CA ILE A 144 20.17 6.30 25.20
C ILE A 144 20.76 5.57 26.41
N LYS A 145 20.56 4.25 26.51
CA LYS A 145 21.14 3.45 27.61
C LYS A 145 22.66 3.40 27.52
N ASN A 146 23.25 3.18 26.35
CA ASN A 146 24.70 3.18 26.17
C ASN A 146 25.33 4.54 26.46
N PHE A 147 24.68 5.62 26.04
CA PHE A 147 25.12 6.98 26.37
C PHE A 147 25.10 7.25 27.88
N LYS A 148 24.07 6.78 28.60
CA LYS A 148 24.00 6.88 30.07
C LYS A 148 25.02 6.01 30.81
N ILE A 149 25.34 4.83 30.30
CA ILE A 149 26.22 3.85 30.97
C ILE A 149 27.70 4.18 30.75
N ASN A 150 28.08 4.80 29.62
CA ASN A 150 29.48 5.07 29.31
C ASN A 150 29.75 6.55 28.94
N PRO A 151 29.44 7.52 29.84
CA PRO A 151 29.61 8.94 29.56
C PRO A 151 31.09 9.34 29.39
N THR A 152 32.02 8.62 30.00
CA THR A 152 33.44 8.95 30.04
C THR A 152 34.13 8.77 28.69
N LYS A 153 33.78 7.75 27.90
CA LYS A 153 34.38 7.52 26.57
C LYS A 153 34.12 8.66 25.57
N ASN A 154 32.96 9.32 25.67
CA ASN A 154 32.62 10.46 24.81
C ASN A 154 33.27 11.78 25.27
N GLN A 155 33.57 11.93 26.56
CA GLN A 155 34.39 13.05 27.04
C GLN A 155 35.85 12.94 26.56
N PHE A 156 36.42 11.73 26.50
CA PHE A 156 37.78 11.54 25.99
C PHE A 156 37.92 11.87 24.49
N ILE A 157 36.89 11.63 23.68
CA ILE A 157 36.92 12.01 22.24
C ILE A 157 36.86 13.54 22.10
N ASN A 158 36.01 14.23 22.86
CA ASN A 158 35.93 15.70 22.81
C ASN A 158 37.17 16.39 23.41
N LEU A 159 37.81 15.81 24.44
CA LEU A 159 39.06 16.33 24.98
C LEU A 159 40.23 16.17 23.99
N ASN A 160 40.30 15.06 23.25
CA ASN A 160 41.37 14.81 22.30
C ASN A 160 41.27 15.69 21.04
N ILE A 161 40.06 16.12 20.66
CA ILE A 161 39.85 17.08 19.56
C ILE A 161 40.25 18.50 19.98
N ASN A 162 39.98 18.89 21.24
CA ASN A 162 40.35 20.22 21.74
C ASN A 162 41.85 20.35 22.11
N SER A 163 42.59 19.24 22.27
CA SER A 163 44.04 19.26 22.45
C SER A 163 44.85 19.19 21.15
N LEU A 164 44.18 19.11 20.00
CA LEU A 164 44.78 19.08 18.66
C LEU A 164 44.58 20.40 17.89
N ASN A 165 44.00 21.43 18.52
CA ASN A 165 43.93 22.81 18.03
C ASN A 165 44.88 23.72 18.82
#